data_AF-A0A957RV93-F1
#
_entry.id   AF-A0A957RV93-F1
#
_cell.length_a   1.000
_cell.length_b   1.000
_cell.length_c   1.000
_cell.angle_alpha   90.00
_cell.angle_beta   90.00
_cell.angle_gamma   90.00
#
_symmetry.space_group_name_H-M   'P 1'
#
loop_
_entity.id
_entity.type
_entity.pdbx_description
1 polymer ?
#
loop_
_entity_poly.entity_id
_entity_poly.type
_entity_poly.pdbx_seq_one_letter_code
_entity_poly.pdbx_strand_id
1 'polypeptide(L)'
;MSDLTQERIEIKLPHQITRRRFMLGLGSLVAATASTLGYARYAEPQLVRVDNVTLPITGLPAALAGKRFAQISDIHVGAYFAAEGLAAAIERVNGLDVDFLMLTGDFATVREENRSRRAAARKAALQTLVEPLRRAQMPIYAITGNHDMWGGLEPVEQMLSAAGAPLLRNRAIPIDSNLWLAGVDDLWGGQPDLQAAMRAVPAGAVTLLMAHAPDYFDTVLNLDAPVAAQFSGHTHGGQVR
;
A
#
# COMPACT_ATOMS: atom_id res chain seq x y z
N MET A 1 -73.83 -29.23 37.66
CA MET A 1 -73.94 -27.90 37.02
C MET A 1 -72.85 -27.05 37.66
N SER A 2 -71.58 -27.25 37.28
CA SER A 2 -70.89 -26.62 36.14
C SER A 2 -70.94 -25.10 36.19
N ASP A 3 -69.88 -24.47 36.68
CA ASP A 3 -69.44 -23.21 36.10
C ASP A 3 -67.90 -23.18 36.09
N LEU A 4 -67.35 -23.62 34.96
CA LEU A 4 -65.93 -23.55 34.66
C LEU A 4 -65.69 -22.16 34.07
N THR A 5 -65.23 -21.22 34.89
CA THR A 5 -64.72 -19.93 34.44
C THR A 5 -63.46 -20.16 33.59
N GLN A 6 -63.63 -20.18 32.27
CA GLN A 6 -62.53 -20.12 31.32
C GLN A 6 -61.84 -18.75 31.42
N GLU A 7 -60.67 -18.72 32.02
CA GLU A 7 -59.76 -17.56 31.96
C GLU A 7 -59.23 -17.45 30.53
N ARG A 8 -59.71 -16.47 29.76
CA ARG A 8 -59.19 -16.17 28.42
C ARG A 8 -57.82 -15.52 28.53
N ILE A 9 -56.78 -16.26 28.21
CA ILE A 9 -55.44 -15.70 27.97
C ILE A 9 -55.48 -14.96 26.64
N GLU A 10 -55.55 -13.63 26.69
CA GLU A 10 -55.50 -12.77 25.52
C GLU A 10 -54.04 -12.64 25.05
N ILE A 11 -53.64 -13.50 24.10
CA ILE A 11 -52.33 -13.41 23.46
C ILE A 11 -52.34 -12.14 22.58
N LYS A 12 -51.72 -11.06 23.06
CA LYS A 12 -51.45 -9.88 22.22
C LYS A 12 -50.54 -10.30 21.07
N LEU A 13 -51.11 -10.48 19.89
CA LEU A 13 -50.35 -10.67 18.66
C LEU A 13 -49.38 -9.48 18.49
N PRO A 14 -48.11 -9.71 18.14
CA PRO A 14 -47.15 -8.62 17.96
C PRO A 14 -47.69 -7.66 16.90
N HIS A 15 -47.51 -6.35 17.13
CA HIS A 15 -47.99 -5.32 16.22
C HIS A 15 -47.59 -5.62 14.77
N GLN A 16 -48.58 -5.76 13.90
CA GLN A 16 -48.35 -6.00 12.48
C GLN A 16 -47.60 -4.81 11.87
N ILE A 17 -46.46 -5.06 11.26
CA ILE A 17 -45.68 -4.03 10.57
C ILE A 17 -46.52 -3.53 9.39
N THR A 18 -46.84 -2.24 9.37
CA THR A 18 -47.57 -1.65 8.25
C THR A 18 -46.69 -1.62 7.00
N ARG A 19 -47.30 -1.75 5.81
CA ARG A 19 -46.57 -1.65 4.52
C ARG A 19 -45.69 -0.40 4.45
N ARG A 20 -46.17 0.74 4.97
CA ARG A 20 -45.40 1.99 5.06
C ARG A 20 -44.15 1.83 5.93
N ARG A 21 -44.27 1.26 7.14
CA ARG A 21 -43.12 1.03 8.03
C ARG A 21 -42.14 0.02 7.44
N PHE A 22 -42.63 -1.03 6.79
CA PHE A 22 -41.80 -2.00 6.07
C PHE A 22 -41.01 -1.34 4.93
N MET A 23 -41.69 -0.58 4.05
CA MET A 23 -41.04 0.10 2.92
C MET A 23 -40.04 1.16 3.38
N LEU A 24 -40.35 1.90 4.45
CA LEU A 24 -39.40 2.84 5.05
C LEU A 24 -38.17 2.10 5.61
N GLY A 25 -38.38 0.99 6.33
CA GLY A 25 -37.28 0.17 6.84
C GLY A 25 -36.38 -0.39 5.74
N LEU A 26 -36.97 -0.94 4.67
CA LEU A 26 -36.23 -1.43 3.51
C LEU A 26 -35.48 -0.30 2.81
N GLY A 27 -36.13 0.85 2.59
CA GLY A 27 -35.50 2.03 2.00
C GLY A 27 -34.31 2.53 2.81
N SER A 28 -34.44 2.59 4.15
CA SER A 28 -33.35 2.96 5.05
C SER A 28 -32.17 1.98 5.00
N LEU A 29 -32.44 0.67 4.93
CA LEU A 29 -31.39 -0.35 4.82
C LEU A 29 -30.63 -0.23 3.49
N VAL A 30 -31.36 -0.06 2.39
CA VAL A 30 -30.76 0.15 1.06
C VAL A 30 -29.91 1.41 1.05
N ALA A 31 -30.42 2.52 1.58
CA ALA A 31 -29.69 3.78 1.66
C ALA A 31 -28.42 3.64 2.51
N ALA A 32 -28.51 3.05 3.70
CA ALA A 32 -27.35 2.81 4.56
C ALA A 32 -26.29 1.95 3.86
N THR A 33 -26.70 0.87 3.20
CA THR A 33 -25.79 -0.02 2.46
C THR A 33 -25.11 0.71 1.31
N ALA A 34 -25.88 1.45 0.50
CA ALA A 34 -25.35 2.25 -0.60
C ALA A 34 -24.39 3.34 -0.10
N SER A 35 -24.70 4.00 1.01
CA SER A 35 -23.82 4.98 1.64
C SER A 35 -22.53 4.36 2.17
N THR A 36 -22.59 3.20 2.84
CA THR A 36 -21.39 2.49 3.32
C THR A 36 -20.51 2.04 2.16
N LEU A 37 -21.09 1.42 1.13
CA LEU A 37 -20.35 1.01 -0.07
C LEU A 37 -19.77 2.21 -0.82
N GLY A 38 -20.53 3.30 -0.92
CA GLY A 38 -20.07 4.56 -1.51
C GLY A 38 -18.91 5.16 -0.73
N TYR A 39 -19.00 5.23 0.59
CA TYR A 39 -17.92 5.71 1.46
C TYR A 39 -16.65 4.85 1.32
N ALA A 40 -16.79 3.53 1.42
CA ALA A 40 -15.66 2.60 1.29
C ALA A 40 -15.02 2.63 -0.11
N ARG A 41 -15.80 2.92 -1.17
CA ARG A 41 -15.28 2.96 -2.53
C ARG A 41 -14.67 4.31 -2.91
N TYR A 42 -15.23 5.42 -2.44
CA TYR A 42 -14.92 6.75 -2.97
C TYR A 42 -14.32 7.72 -1.96
N ALA A 43 -14.61 7.56 -0.66
CA ALA A 43 -14.15 8.50 0.37
C ALA A 43 -12.94 7.96 1.13
N GLU A 44 -13.06 6.78 1.75
CA GLU A 44 -12.01 6.21 2.61
C GLU A 44 -10.66 6.03 1.90
N PRO A 45 -10.59 5.55 0.64
CA PRO A 45 -9.31 5.41 -0.07
C PRO A 45 -8.60 6.74 -0.35
N GLN A 46 -9.31 7.87 -0.28
CA GLN A 46 -8.74 9.21 -0.47
C GLN A 46 -8.23 9.82 0.83
N LEU A 47 -8.52 9.21 1.98
CA LEU A 47 -8.06 9.67 3.29
C LEU A 47 -6.65 9.17 3.54
N VAL A 48 -5.66 10.02 3.30
CA VAL A 48 -4.27 9.73 3.64
C VAL A 48 -4.10 9.71 5.16
N ARG A 49 -3.79 8.54 5.71
CA ARG A 49 -3.45 8.34 7.13
C ARG A 49 -1.94 8.12 7.27
N VAL A 50 -1.37 8.66 8.36
CA VAL A 50 0.02 8.38 8.76
C VAL A 50 -0.01 7.44 9.94
N ASP A 51 0.53 6.24 9.75
CA ASP A 51 0.75 5.27 10.81
C ASP A 51 2.23 5.33 11.23
N ASN A 52 2.50 5.53 12.52
CA ASN A 52 3.86 5.57 13.05
C ASN A 52 4.18 4.22 13.70
N VAL A 53 5.18 3.52 13.16
CA VAL A 53 5.67 2.24 13.69
C VAL A 53 7.10 2.41 14.17
N THR A 54 7.37 2.03 15.42
CA THR A 54 8.74 1.95 15.94
C THR A 54 9.26 0.53 15.73
N LEU A 55 10.37 0.40 15.00
CA LEU A 55 10.98 -0.90 14.73
C LEU A 55 12.07 -1.21 15.77
N PRO A 56 11.86 -2.21 16.64
CA PRO A 56 12.93 -2.67 17.53
C PRO A 56 13.93 -3.51 16.73
N ILE A 57 15.14 -2.97 16.53
CA ILE A 57 16.25 -3.70 15.89
C ILE A 57 17.28 -4.06 16.97
N THR A 58 17.44 -5.36 17.21
CA THR A 58 18.45 -5.85 18.16
C THR A 58 19.85 -5.49 17.68
N GLY A 59 20.65 -4.88 18.56
CA GLY A 59 22.02 -4.48 18.22
C GLY A 59 22.10 -3.27 17.29
N LEU A 60 21.02 -2.48 17.15
CA LEU A 60 21.04 -1.24 16.36
C LEU A 60 22.16 -0.31 16.87
N PRO A 61 23.10 0.11 16.00
CA PRO A 61 24.10 1.10 16.36
C PRO A 61 23.46 2.40 16.86
N ALA A 62 24.01 3.00 17.92
CA ALA A 62 23.46 4.21 18.52
C ALA A 62 23.31 5.38 17.52
N ALA A 63 24.18 5.46 16.51
CA ALA A 63 24.10 6.46 15.44
C ALA A 63 22.86 6.33 14.54
N LEU A 64 22.21 5.16 14.52
CA LEU A 64 20.98 4.92 13.77
C LEU A 64 19.72 5.04 14.64
N ALA A 65 19.87 5.24 15.95
CA ALA A 65 18.74 5.42 16.84
C ALA A 65 18.00 6.73 16.50
N GLY A 66 16.69 6.64 16.31
CA GLY A 66 15.86 7.79 15.94
C GLY A 66 15.88 8.13 14.45
N LYS A 67 16.56 7.35 13.59
CA LYS A 67 16.37 7.42 12.14
C LYS A 67 14.91 7.17 11.77
N ARG A 68 14.40 7.93 10.80
CA ARG A 68 12.99 7.92 10.40
C ARG A 68 12.90 7.84 8.89
N PHE A 69 11.95 7.07 8.40
CA PHE A 69 11.67 6.98 6.98
C PHE A 69 10.17 6.82 6.77
N ALA A 70 9.71 7.14 5.58
CA ALA A 70 8.33 6.90 5.16
C ALA A 70 8.28 5.78 4.13
N GLN A 71 7.15 5.06 4.08
CA GLN A 71 6.85 4.08 3.04
C GLN A 71 5.52 4.46 2.39
N ILE A 72 5.49 4.47 1.06
CA ILE A 72 4.26 4.53 0.25
C ILE A 72 4.29 3.33 -0.71
N SER A 73 3.17 2.65 -0.85
CA SER A 73 3.05 1.46 -1.69
C SER A 73 1.74 1.44 -2.44
N ASP A 74 1.65 0.63 -3.49
CA ASP A 74 0.40 0.22 -4.13
C ASP A 74 -0.45 1.44 -4.56
N ILE A 75 0.22 2.42 -5.15
CA ILE A 75 -0.40 3.69 -5.56
C ILE A 75 -1.50 3.42 -6.59
N HIS A 76 -1.28 2.49 -7.53
CA HIS A 76 -2.22 2.12 -8.59
C HIS A 76 -2.96 3.33 -9.22
N VAL A 77 -2.22 4.35 -9.62
CA VAL A 77 -2.79 5.54 -10.24
C VAL A 77 -3.57 5.17 -11.50
N GLY A 78 -4.72 5.82 -11.69
CA GLY A 78 -5.69 5.53 -12.74
C GLY A 78 -6.95 4.85 -12.21
N ALA A 79 -6.92 3.54 -12.01
CA ALA A 79 -8.11 2.76 -11.67
C ALA A 79 -8.59 2.94 -10.22
N TYR A 80 -7.66 3.21 -9.29
CA TYR A 80 -7.95 3.19 -7.86
C TYR A 80 -7.58 4.49 -7.16
N PHE A 81 -6.49 5.13 -7.58
CA PHE A 81 -5.99 6.35 -6.95
C PHE A 81 -5.71 7.44 -7.99
N ALA A 82 -5.75 8.69 -7.56
CA ALA A 82 -5.47 9.86 -8.39
C ALA A 82 -4.13 10.50 -7.99
N ALA A 83 -3.50 11.24 -8.90
CA ALA A 83 -2.20 11.88 -8.66
C ALA A 83 -2.26 12.91 -7.52
N GLU A 84 -3.41 13.56 -7.34
CA GLU A 84 -3.70 14.49 -6.25
C GLU A 84 -3.61 13.79 -4.88
N GLY A 85 -4.00 12.52 -4.81
CA GLY A 85 -3.83 11.72 -3.60
C GLY A 85 -2.37 11.50 -3.26
N LEU A 86 -1.51 11.25 -4.26
CA LEU A 86 -0.07 11.14 -4.04
C LEU A 86 0.51 12.48 -3.63
N ALA A 87 0.08 13.58 -4.26
CA ALA A 87 0.52 14.92 -3.87
C ALA A 87 0.17 15.21 -2.40
N ALA A 88 -1.05 14.90 -1.96
CA ALA A 88 -1.45 15.05 -0.56
C ALA A 88 -0.62 14.16 0.38
N ALA A 89 -0.30 12.92 -0.03
CA ALA A 89 0.58 12.04 0.74
C ALA A 89 2.00 12.58 0.86
N ILE A 90 2.58 13.09 -0.23
CA ILE A 90 3.90 13.72 -0.22
C ILE A 90 3.92 14.96 0.66
N GLU A 91 2.92 15.85 0.59
CA GLU A 91 2.84 17.01 1.49
C GLU A 91 2.77 16.60 2.96
N ARG A 92 2.05 15.51 3.26
CA ARG A 92 2.01 14.96 4.62
C ARG A 92 3.36 14.43 5.06
N VAL A 93 4.06 13.69 4.19
CA VAL A 93 5.42 13.16 4.43
C VAL A 93 6.45 14.27 4.58
N ASN A 94 6.37 15.35 3.80
CA ASN A 94 7.24 16.53 3.95
C ASN A 94 7.09 17.18 5.34
N GLY A 95 5.90 17.11 5.94
CA GLY A 95 5.66 17.55 7.31
C GLY A 95 6.16 16.57 8.38
N LEU A 96 6.67 15.40 7.98
CA LEU A 96 7.31 14.44 8.87
C LEU A 96 8.83 14.62 8.77
N ASP A 97 9.50 14.68 9.91
CA ASP A 97 10.96 14.63 9.97
C ASP A 97 11.42 13.22 9.60
N VAL A 98 11.61 12.95 8.31
CA VAL A 98 12.03 11.65 7.75
C VAL A 98 13.28 11.83 6.88
N ASP A 99 14.21 10.90 7.00
CA ASP A 99 15.48 10.89 6.28
C ASP A 99 15.32 10.53 4.79
N PHE A 100 14.37 9.64 4.46
CA PHE A 100 14.09 9.20 3.08
C PHE A 100 12.68 8.60 2.93
N LEU A 101 12.23 8.47 1.69
CA LEU A 101 10.97 7.85 1.28
C LEU A 101 11.21 6.56 0.48
N MET A 102 10.55 5.49 0.88
CA MET A 102 10.50 4.22 0.15
C MET A 102 9.20 4.10 -0.64
N LEU A 103 9.32 3.84 -1.95
CA LEU A 103 8.21 3.49 -2.82
C LEU A 103 8.25 1.99 -3.14
N THR A 104 7.32 1.22 -2.57
CA THR A 104 7.38 -0.25 -2.63
C THR A 104 6.59 -0.88 -3.77
N GLY A 105 6.40 -0.17 -4.89
CA GLY A 105 5.87 -0.74 -6.13
C GLY A 105 4.37 -0.54 -6.37
N ASP A 106 3.91 -1.07 -7.51
CA ASP A 106 2.56 -0.99 -8.05
C ASP A 106 2.07 0.45 -8.28
N PHE A 107 2.78 1.16 -9.15
CA PHE A 107 2.55 2.60 -9.39
C PHE A 107 1.26 2.89 -10.15
N ALA A 108 0.93 2.09 -11.17
CA ALA A 108 -0.19 2.36 -12.07
C ALA A 108 -1.01 1.13 -12.43
N THR A 109 -2.33 1.29 -12.46
CA THR A 109 -3.25 0.29 -12.98
C THR A 109 -4.35 0.98 -13.76
N VAL A 110 -4.55 0.57 -15.01
CA VAL A 110 -5.53 1.18 -15.92
C VAL A 110 -6.57 0.16 -16.35
N ARG A 111 -7.83 0.57 -16.36
CA ARG A 111 -8.96 -0.21 -16.89
C ARG A 111 -9.23 0.24 -18.32
N GLU A 112 -8.36 -0.16 -19.24
CA GLU A 112 -8.52 0.10 -20.68
C GLU A 112 -8.74 -1.25 -21.40
N GLU A 113 -9.96 -1.45 -21.89
CA GLU A 113 -10.37 -2.68 -22.57
C GLU A 113 -9.69 -2.82 -23.93
N ASN A 114 -9.46 -1.69 -24.62
CA ASN A 114 -8.78 -1.70 -25.89
C ASN A 114 -7.28 -1.91 -25.70
N ARG A 115 -6.82 -3.11 -26.06
CA ARG A 115 -5.41 -3.51 -25.94
C ARG A 115 -4.44 -2.54 -26.63
N SER A 116 -4.83 -1.92 -27.75
CA SER A 116 -3.95 -0.98 -28.47
C SER A 116 -3.77 0.35 -27.75
N ARG A 117 -4.72 0.75 -26.89
CA ARG A 117 -4.67 2.00 -26.12
C ARG A 117 -4.14 1.81 -24.69
N ARG A 118 -4.18 0.59 -24.16
CA ARG A 118 -3.81 0.29 -22.77
C ARG A 118 -2.41 0.75 -22.39
N ALA A 119 -1.41 0.52 -23.24
CA ALA A 119 -0.04 0.94 -22.99
C ALA A 119 0.09 2.47 -22.92
N ALA A 120 -0.56 3.18 -23.85
CA ALA A 120 -0.56 4.65 -23.87
C ALA A 120 -1.28 5.22 -22.64
N ALA A 121 -2.44 4.67 -22.27
CA ALA A 121 -3.19 5.06 -21.08
C ALA A 121 -2.38 4.86 -19.79
N ARG A 122 -1.69 3.71 -19.67
CA ARG A 122 -0.81 3.44 -18.52
C ARG A 122 0.37 4.42 -18.47
N LYS A 123 1.02 4.67 -19.60
CA LYS A 123 2.13 5.65 -19.66
C LYS A 123 1.66 7.04 -19.23
N ALA A 124 0.52 7.50 -19.74
CA ALA A 124 -0.07 8.77 -19.34
C ALA A 124 -0.38 8.82 -17.84
N ALA A 125 -0.95 7.75 -17.27
CA ALA A 125 -1.22 7.65 -15.84
C ALA A 125 0.06 7.75 -15.00
N LEU A 126 1.12 7.01 -15.36
CA LEU A 126 2.42 7.08 -14.68
C LEU A 126 3.01 8.50 -14.73
N GLN A 127 2.92 9.18 -15.87
CA GLN A 127 3.45 10.55 -16.00
C GLN A 127 2.82 11.54 -15.01
N THR A 128 1.57 11.31 -14.59
CA THR A 128 0.93 12.16 -13.57
C THR A 128 1.60 12.10 -12.19
N LEU A 129 2.40 11.07 -11.91
CA LEU A 129 3.09 10.90 -10.63
C LEU A 129 4.39 11.71 -10.52
N VAL A 130 4.97 12.15 -11.65
CA VAL A 130 6.27 12.81 -11.67
C VAL A 130 6.26 14.09 -10.84
N GLU A 131 5.29 14.98 -11.07
CA GLU A 131 5.21 16.26 -10.36
C GLU A 131 4.98 16.09 -8.84
N PRO A 132 4.02 15.26 -8.39
CA PRO A 132 3.90 14.93 -6.96
C PRO A 132 5.21 14.42 -6.34
N LEU A 133 5.89 13.47 -6.99
CA LEU A 133 7.13 12.89 -6.45
C LEU A 133 8.26 13.92 -6.36
N ARG A 134 8.38 14.82 -7.33
CA ARG A 134 9.39 15.90 -7.30
C ARG A 134 9.21 16.91 -6.16
N ARG A 135 8.04 16.93 -5.52
CA ARG A 135 7.79 17.78 -4.34
C ARG A 135 8.33 17.18 -3.05
N ALA A 136 8.76 15.92 -3.06
CA ALA A 136 9.39 15.31 -1.89
C ALA A 136 10.64 16.09 -1.50
N GLN A 137 10.74 16.42 -0.22
CA GLN A 137 11.87 17.18 0.35
C GLN A 137 13.00 16.28 0.87
N MET A 138 12.92 14.98 0.57
CA MET A 138 13.85 13.94 0.96
C MET A 138 14.17 13.01 -0.23
N PRO A 139 15.29 12.27 -0.21
CA PRO A 139 15.57 11.25 -1.21
C PRO A 139 14.47 10.19 -1.28
N ILE A 140 14.16 9.76 -2.51
CA ILE A 140 13.17 8.72 -2.79
C ILE A 140 13.91 7.50 -3.35
N TYR A 141 13.56 6.32 -2.86
CA TYR A 141 14.03 5.04 -3.41
C TYR A 141 12.85 4.17 -3.77
N ALA A 142 12.91 3.49 -4.90
CA ALA A 142 11.79 2.72 -5.43
C ALA A 142 12.19 1.29 -5.74
N ILE A 143 11.22 0.38 -5.65
CA ILE A 143 11.24 -0.93 -6.30
C ILE A 143 10.02 -1.06 -7.21
N THR A 144 9.98 -2.10 -8.03
CA THR A 144 8.80 -2.45 -8.83
C THR A 144 7.87 -3.37 -8.06
N GLY A 145 6.57 -3.28 -8.37
CA GLY A 145 5.59 -4.31 -8.04
C GLY A 145 5.22 -5.16 -9.24
N ASN A 146 4.31 -6.11 -9.04
CA ASN A 146 3.90 -7.05 -10.10
C ASN A 146 3.16 -6.35 -11.24
N HIS A 147 2.34 -5.33 -10.95
CA HIS A 147 1.68 -4.54 -12.01
C HIS A 147 2.66 -3.71 -12.84
N ASP A 148 3.81 -3.35 -12.25
CA ASP A 148 4.87 -2.65 -12.96
C ASP A 148 5.60 -3.55 -13.94
N MET A 149 5.84 -4.79 -13.53
CA MET A 149 6.44 -5.81 -14.39
C MET A 149 5.48 -6.25 -15.51
N TRP A 150 4.23 -6.55 -15.18
CA TRP A 150 3.23 -6.96 -16.18
C TRP A 150 2.83 -5.84 -17.15
N GLY A 151 2.87 -4.60 -16.67
CA GLY A 151 2.50 -3.41 -17.45
C GLY A 151 3.64 -2.83 -18.29
N GLY A 152 4.82 -3.46 -18.28
CA GLY A 152 6.04 -2.98 -18.92
C GLY A 152 6.85 -2.08 -18.00
N LEU A 153 8.12 -2.44 -17.83
CA LEU A 153 9.08 -1.79 -16.94
C LEU A 153 9.51 -0.40 -17.42
N GLU A 154 9.78 -0.24 -18.72
CA GLU A 154 10.37 0.99 -19.28
C GLU A 154 9.57 2.27 -18.92
N PRO A 155 8.22 2.34 -19.01
CA PRO A 155 7.48 3.52 -18.57
C PRO A 155 7.65 3.85 -17.08
N VAL A 156 7.85 2.84 -16.23
CA VAL A 156 8.07 3.03 -14.79
C VAL A 156 9.46 3.58 -14.55
N GLU A 157 10.48 3.03 -15.21
CA GLU A 157 11.86 3.56 -15.16
C GLU A 157 11.92 5.01 -15.64
N GLN A 158 11.24 5.35 -16.74
CA GLN A 158 11.16 6.71 -17.26
C GLN A 158 10.50 7.66 -16.25
N MET A 159 9.38 7.25 -15.64
CA MET A 159 8.67 8.05 -14.63
C MET A 159 9.54 8.28 -13.39
N LEU A 160 10.13 7.22 -12.84
CA LEU A 160 10.99 7.29 -11.65
C LEU A 160 12.25 8.13 -11.91
N SER A 161 12.88 7.95 -13.08
CA SER A 161 14.03 8.76 -13.48
C SER A 161 13.66 10.24 -13.62
N ALA A 162 12.49 10.57 -14.19
CA ALA A 162 12.02 11.95 -14.31
C ALA A 162 11.69 12.58 -12.95
N ALA A 163 11.29 11.76 -11.98
CA ALA A 163 11.05 12.15 -10.59
C ALA A 163 12.33 12.24 -9.74
N GLY A 164 13.47 11.75 -10.24
CA GLY A 164 14.71 11.68 -9.45
C GLY A 164 14.71 10.58 -8.38
N ALA A 165 13.89 9.54 -8.55
CA ALA A 165 13.76 8.41 -7.63
C ALA A 165 14.50 7.17 -8.21
N PRO A 166 15.68 6.79 -7.70
CA PRO A 166 16.39 5.62 -8.19
C PRO A 166 15.61 4.33 -7.98
N LEU A 167 15.54 3.50 -9.02
CA LEU A 167 14.99 2.16 -8.96
C LEU A 167 16.05 1.17 -8.45
N LEU A 168 15.78 0.53 -7.32
CA LEU A 168 16.57 -0.56 -6.76
C LEU A 168 15.99 -1.89 -7.28
N ARG A 169 16.78 -2.61 -8.06
CA ARG A 169 16.39 -3.92 -8.61
C ARG A 169 17.56 -4.87 -8.47
N ASN A 170 17.46 -5.79 -7.52
CA ASN A 170 18.52 -6.71 -7.10
C ASN A 170 19.85 -6.00 -6.79
N ARG A 171 19.77 -4.87 -6.07
CA ARG A 171 20.92 -4.06 -5.68
C ARG A 171 20.67 -3.36 -4.35
N ALA A 172 21.74 -2.98 -3.67
CA ALA A 172 21.68 -2.15 -2.48
C ALA A 172 22.47 -0.85 -2.65
N ILE A 173 22.15 0.13 -1.81
CA ILE A 173 22.84 1.40 -1.70
C ILE A 173 23.09 1.74 -0.22
N PRO A 174 24.17 2.46 0.10
CA PRO A 174 24.34 3.05 1.42
C PRO A 174 23.40 4.26 1.57
N ILE A 175 22.69 4.31 2.69
CA ILE A 175 21.89 5.47 3.13
C ILE A 175 22.68 6.31 4.13
N ASP A 176 23.43 5.64 5.01
CA ASP A 176 24.35 6.22 5.98
C ASP A 176 25.57 5.28 6.10
N SER A 177 26.57 5.69 6.87
CA SER A 177 27.78 4.94 7.21
C SER A 177 27.53 3.45 7.54
N ASN A 178 26.47 3.14 8.29
CA ASN A 178 26.13 1.78 8.72
C ASN A 178 24.70 1.33 8.37
N LEU A 179 23.97 2.12 7.56
CA LEU A 179 22.61 1.80 7.12
C LEU A 179 22.58 1.61 5.61
N TRP A 180 22.10 0.45 5.18
CA TRP A 180 21.95 0.09 3.78
C TRP A 180 20.48 -0.15 3.44
N LEU A 181 20.11 0.20 2.21
CA LEU A 181 18.81 -0.07 1.64
C LEU A 181 18.99 -1.00 0.44
N ALA A 182 18.47 -2.21 0.55
CA ALA A 182 18.44 -3.20 -0.52
C ALA A 182 17.06 -3.21 -1.18
N GLY A 183 17.01 -3.38 -2.50
CA GLY A 183 15.78 -3.64 -3.24
C GLY A 183 15.95 -4.85 -4.13
N VAL A 184 14.96 -5.75 -4.11
CA VAL A 184 14.85 -6.89 -5.03
C VAL A 184 13.81 -6.62 -6.11
N ASP A 185 13.94 -7.30 -7.24
CA ASP A 185 12.90 -7.32 -8.27
C ASP A 185 11.59 -7.94 -7.74
N ASP A 186 10.48 -7.73 -8.43
CA ASP A 186 9.20 -8.27 -8.00
C ASP A 186 9.16 -9.82 -8.08
N LEU A 187 8.52 -10.47 -7.10
CA LEU A 187 8.45 -11.93 -7.00
C LEU A 187 7.55 -12.57 -8.07
N TRP A 188 6.48 -11.90 -8.48
CA TRP A 188 5.44 -12.49 -9.34
C TRP A 188 5.67 -12.21 -10.83
N GLY A 189 6.26 -11.06 -11.15
CA GLY A 189 6.51 -10.60 -12.52
C GLY A 189 7.98 -10.44 -12.87
N GLY A 190 8.89 -10.57 -11.90
CA GLY A 190 10.33 -10.37 -12.07
C GLY A 190 11.17 -11.59 -11.72
N GLN A 191 12.44 -11.34 -11.42
CA GLN A 191 13.41 -12.33 -10.97
C GLN A 191 14.16 -11.79 -9.75
N PRO A 192 13.59 -11.90 -8.54
CA PRO A 192 14.24 -11.40 -7.34
C PRO A 192 15.51 -12.17 -7.04
N ASP A 193 16.60 -11.47 -6.79
CA ASP A 193 17.91 -12.03 -6.46
C ASP A 193 18.49 -11.31 -5.23
N LEU A 194 18.24 -11.90 -4.06
CA LEU A 194 18.72 -11.38 -2.78
C LEU A 194 20.25 -11.41 -2.68
N GLN A 195 20.91 -12.42 -3.25
CA GLN A 195 22.36 -12.52 -3.20
C GLN A 195 23.02 -11.40 -4.02
N ALA A 196 22.47 -11.09 -5.20
CA ALA A 196 22.88 -9.93 -5.98
C ALA A 196 22.62 -8.62 -5.23
N ALA A 197 21.44 -8.48 -4.62
CA ALA A 197 21.08 -7.27 -3.85
C ALA A 197 22.05 -7.01 -2.71
N MET A 198 22.44 -8.06 -1.99
CA MET A 198 23.30 -7.97 -0.80
C MET A 198 24.79 -7.96 -1.11
N ARG A 199 25.21 -8.19 -2.37
CA ARG A 199 26.63 -8.34 -2.74
C ARG A 199 27.52 -7.17 -2.35
N ALA A 200 26.98 -5.94 -2.40
CA ALA A 200 27.71 -4.72 -2.06
C ALA A 200 27.63 -4.36 -0.58
N VAL A 201 26.79 -5.05 0.20
CA VAL A 201 26.53 -4.72 1.62
C VAL A 201 27.70 -5.24 2.47
N PRO A 202 28.36 -4.38 3.26
CA PRO A 202 29.40 -4.79 4.18
C PRO A 202 28.87 -5.73 5.27
N ALA A 203 29.68 -6.69 5.70
CA ALA A 203 29.35 -7.52 6.84
C ALA A 203 29.09 -6.68 8.11
N GLY A 204 28.00 -6.97 8.81
CA GLY A 204 27.60 -6.25 10.03
C GLY A 204 26.87 -4.92 9.81
N ALA A 205 26.66 -4.49 8.55
CA ALA A 205 25.84 -3.32 8.26
C ALA A 205 24.35 -3.62 8.53
N VAL A 206 23.62 -2.63 9.06
CA VAL A 206 22.16 -2.73 9.22
C VAL A 206 21.54 -2.55 7.84
N THR A 207 20.77 -3.54 7.39
CA THR A 207 20.15 -3.51 6.06
C THR A 207 18.64 -3.58 6.14
N LEU A 208 17.98 -2.62 5.50
CA LEU A 208 16.53 -2.65 5.25
C LEU A 208 16.30 -3.21 3.84
N LEU A 209 15.34 -4.13 3.70
CA LEU A 209 14.99 -4.73 2.42
C LEU A 209 13.65 -4.21 1.92
N MET A 210 13.62 -3.69 0.71
CA MET A 210 12.40 -3.42 -0.05
C MET A 210 12.11 -4.64 -0.93
N ALA A 211 10.97 -5.29 -0.71
CA ALA A 211 10.46 -6.38 -1.53
C ALA A 211 8.95 -6.23 -1.67
N HIS A 212 8.43 -6.13 -2.90
CA HIS A 212 7.02 -5.80 -3.10
C HIS A 212 6.10 -6.87 -2.52
N ALA A 213 6.37 -8.14 -2.85
CA ALA A 213 5.65 -9.28 -2.32
C ALA A 213 6.15 -9.62 -0.91
N PRO A 214 5.27 -9.63 0.10
CA PRO A 214 5.64 -9.94 1.47
C PRO A 214 6.05 -11.38 1.70
N ASP A 215 5.52 -12.31 0.91
CA ASP A 215 5.90 -13.74 0.93
C ASP A 215 7.39 -13.94 0.62
N TYR A 216 8.07 -12.93 0.05
CA TYR A 216 9.52 -12.96 -0.13
C TYR A 216 10.28 -13.11 1.19
N PHE A 217 9.66 -12.79 2.33
CA PHE A 217 10.27 -12.94 3.64
C PHE A 217 10.68 -14.40 3.95
N ASP A 218 9.96 -15.39 3.42
CA ASP A 218 10.34 -16.79 3.55
C ASP A 218 11.70 -17.08 2.90
N THR A 219 12.01 -16.39 1.79
CA THR A 219 13.32 -16.50 1.12
C THR A 219 14.43 -15.88 1.98
N VAL A 220 14.14 -14.74 2.61
CA VAL A 220 15.08 -14.07 3.53
C VAL A 220 15.43 -15.00 4.70
N LEU A 221 14.43 -15.64 5.31
CA LEU A 221 14.62 -16.59 6.41
C LEU A 221 15.39 -17.85 5.97
N ASN A 222 15.03 -18.43 4.81
CA ASN A 222 15.67 -19.65 4.30
C ASN A 222 17.15 -19.45 3.95
N LEU A 223 17.54 -18.23 3.57
CA LEU A 223 18.92 -17.87 3.24
C LEU A 223 19.71 -17.35 4.44
N ASP A 224 19.09 -17.25 5.63
CA ASP A 224 19.67 -16.60 6.82
C ASP A 224 20.26 -15.23 6.49
N ALA A 225 19.56 -14.48 5.64
CA ALA A 225 20.08 -13.23 5.11
C ALA A 225 20.08 -12.14 6.21
N PRO A 226 21.18 -11.37 6.37
CA PRO A 226 21.33 -10.39 7.44
C PRO A 226 20.55 -9.10 7.16
N VAL A 227 19.23 -9.21 7.09
CA VAL A 227 18.28 -8.12 6.87
C VAL A 227 17.58 -7.82 8.20
N ALA A 228 17.57 -6.55 8.60
CA ALA A 228 16.97 -6.12 9.86
C ALA A 228 15.44 -6.02 9.78
N ALA A 229 14.90 -5.62 8.63
CA ALA A 229 13.47 -5.57 8.36
C ALA A 229 13.18 -5.61 6.86
N GLN A 230 12.03 -6.19 6.48
CA GLN A 230 11.49 -6.16 5.14
C GLN A 230 10.29 -5.21 5.07
N PHE A 231 10.23 -4.40 4.02
CA PHE A 231 9.13 -3.50 3.69
C PHE A 231 8.47 -3.96 2.41
N SER A 232 7.18 -4.24 2.51
CA SER A 232 6.40 -4.83 1.42
C SER A 232 5.10 -4.10 1.19
N GLY A 233 4.59 -4.26 -0.03
CA GLY A 233 3.30 -3.79 -0.50
C GLY A 233 2.39 -4.98 -0.82
N HIS A 234 1.82 -4.96 -2.01
CA HIS A 234 1.13 -6.06 -2.72
C HIS A 234 -0.23 -6.45 -2.13
N THR A 235 -0.36 -6.40 -0.80
CA THR A 235 -1.55 -6.83 -0.06
C THR A 235 -2.51 -5.70 0.27
N HIS A 236 -2.21 -4.48 -0.19
CA HIS A 236 -3.04 -3.28 0.00
C HIS A 236 -3.39 -3.02 1.48
N GLY A 237 -2.44 -3.32 2.37
CA GLY A 237 -2.59 -3.19 3.84
C GLY A 237 -3.27 -4.38 4.52
N GLY A 238 -3.33 -5.54 3.85
CA GLY A 238 -4.03 -6.74 4.29
C GLY A 238 -3.25 -7.72 5.19
N GLN A 239 -1.99 -7.42 5.57
CA GLN A 239 -1.17 -8.37 6.33
C GLN A 239 -1.17 -8.13 7.83
N VAL A 240 -0.74 -6.95 8.28
CA VAL A 240 -0.86 -6.47 9.66
C VAL A 240 -0.86 -4.94 9.59
N ARG A 241 -1.72 -4.28 10.37
CA ARG A 241 -1.66 -2.85 10.66
C ARG A 241 -1.36 -2.64 12.13
#